data_AF-A0A504J3V2-F1
#
_entry.id   AF-A0A504J3V2-F1
#
_cell.length_a   1.000
_cell.length_b   1.000
_cell.length_c   1.000
_cell.angle_alpha   90.00
_cell.angle_beta   90.00
_cell.angle_gamma   90.00
#
_symmetry.space_group_name_H-M   'P 1'
#
loop_
_entity.id
_entity.type
_entity.pdbx_description
1 polymer ?
#
loop_
_entity_poly.entity_id
_entity_poly.type
_entity_poly.pdbx_seq_one_letter_code
_entity_poly.pdbx_strand_id
1 'polypeptide(L)'
;MKEIFEDIEFQLGEFGLHSQLSEEKKSTLPKILKEIHKYNVFGSDLLAVPAELIISGDDQEYERPFSFLDLDEGFVNFENEFRSEVPIDFIPMGYLYGASEIVLYNNLNNSIHIFHVSDIVDQDRMKYKLDNPTCTFKDFISQIRLQTVTCLLHPKDYSKATLIELRKNKIYLDYEFLASKSEDIWEVYLDKCRSQIADGMEIHYAPQNVIQKLQQ
;
A
#
# COMPACT_ATOMS: atom_id res chain seq x y z
N MET A 1 -12.93 7.44 10.60
CA MET A 1 -11.69 6.69 10.91
C MET A 1 -12.03 5.25 11.25
N LYS A 2 -12.89 4.99 12.24
CA LYS A 2 -13.46 3.64 12.49
C LYS A 2 -14.11 3.03 11.24
N GLU A 3 -15.06 3.74 10.62
CA GLU A 3 -15.73 3.29 9.39
C GLU A 3 -14.74 2.97 8.26
N ILE A 4 -13.69 3.78 8.08
CA ILE A 4 -12.65 3.54 7.06
C ILE A 4 -11.92 2.21 7.33
N PHE A 5 -11.59 1.92 8.59
CA PHE A 5 -10.94 0.65 8.93
C PHE A 5 -11.89 -0.53 8.78
N GLU A 6 -13.17 -0.39 9.12
CA GLU A 6 -14.19 -1.41 8.88
C GLU A 6 -14.37 -1.67 7.38
N ASP A 7 -14.34 -0.64 6.54
CA ASP A 7 -14.42 -0.76 5.08
C ASP A 7 -13.19 -1.46 4.50
N ILE A 8 -11.99 -1.15 4.99
CA ILE A 8 -10.74 -1.82 4.56
C ILE A 8 -10.74 -3.27 5.04
N GLU A 9 -11.09 -3.53 6.30
CA GLU A 9 -11.22 -4.88 6.85
C GLU A 9 -12.23 -5.71 6.09
N PHE A 10 -13.39 -5.14 5.75
CA PHE A 10 -14.40 -5.81 4.93
C PHE A 10 -13.86 -6.16 3.54
N GLN A 11 -13.17 -5.23 2.88
CA GLN A 11 -12.53 -5.48 1.58
C GLN A 11 -11.45 -6.56 1.65
N LEU A 12 -10.75 -6.63 2.77
CA LEU A 12 -9.71 -7.62 3.05
C LEU A 12 -10.27 -8.91 3.65
N GLY A 13 -11.54 -9.02 4.03
CA GLY A 13 -12.00 -10.02 5.01
C GLY A 13 -11.69 -11.49 4.71
N GLU A 14 -11.50 -11.86 3.44
CA GLU A 14 -11.12 -13.23 3.03
C GLU A 14 -9.60 -13.44 2.85
N PHE A 15 -8.81 -12.37 2.93
CA PHE A 15 -7.35 -12.34 2.66
C PHE A 15 -6.55 -11.76 3.83
N GLY A 16 -7.19 -10.90 4.62
CA GLY A 16 -6.63 -10.18 5.75
C GLY A 16 -5.97 -11.13 6.71
N LEU A 17 -4.64 -11.09 6.78
CA LEU A 17 -3.89 -11.81 7.78
C LEU A 17 -3.83 -10.98 9.06
N HIS A 18 -3.72 -11.65 10.21
CA HIS A 18 -3.37 -10.97 11.45
C HIS A 18 -1.87 -10.66 11.46
N SER A 19 -1.50 -9.50 11.99
CA SER A 19 -0.11 -9.18 12.29
C SER A 19 0.56 -10.32 13.05
N GLN A 20 1.76 -10.71 12.61
CA GLN A 20 2.57 -11.70 13.32
C GLN A 20 3.50 -11.06 14.37
N LEU A 21 3.33 -9.76 14.67
CA LEU A 21 4.05 -9.11 15.77
C LEU A 21 3.77 -9.83 17.09
N SER A 22 4.81 -9.96 17.94
CA SER A 22 4.63 -10.45 19.31
C SER A 22 3.80 -9.49 20.18
N GLU A 23 3.12 -10.01 21.21
CA GLU A 23 2.32 -9.20 22.15
C GLU A 23 3.14 -8.12 22.86
N GLU A 24 4.42 -8.39 23.13
CA GLU A 24 5.35 -7.41 23.68
C GLU A 24 5.49 -6.20 22.75
N LYS A 25 5.73 -6.44 21.46
CA LYS A 25 5.82 -5.37 20.45
C LYS A 25 4.50 -4.64 20.26
N LYS A 26 3.36 -5.35 20.25
CA LYS A 26 2.04 -4.71 20.19
C LYS A 26 1.81 -3.77 21.37
N SER A 27 2.33 -4.11 22.55
CA SER A 27 2.16 -3.31 23.76
C SER A 27 2.90 -1.97 23.71
N THR A 28 3.97 -1.85 22.92
CA THR A 28 4.75 -0.61 22.78
C THR A 28 4.17 0.35 21.74
N LEU A 29 3.26 -0.14 20.88
CA LEU A 29 2.64 0.70 19.85
C LEU A 29 1.78 1.83 20.45
N PRO A 30 1.68 2.99 19.77
CA PRO A 30 0.71 4.02 20.08
C PRO A 30 -0.70 3.48 20.05
N LYS A 31 -1.59 4.12 20.81
CA LYS A 31 -3.01 3.75 20.87
C LYS A 31 -3.63 3.67 19.46
N ILE A 32 -3.28 4.59 18.56
CA ILE A 32 -3.85 4.62 17.21
C ILE A 32 -3.44 3.40 16.36
N LEU A 33 -2.17 2.98 16.44
CA LEU A 33 -1.69 1.78 15.74
C LEU A 33 -2.23 0.49 16.38
N LYS A 34 -2.43 0.48 17.71
CA LYS A 34 -3.15 -0.60 18.40
C LYS A 34 -4.59 -0.73 17.94
N GLU A 35 -5.27 0.37 17.63
CA GLU A 35 -6.63 0.32 17.06
C GLU A 35 -6.59 -0.31 15.66
N ILE A 36 -5.67 0.09 14.78
CA ILE A 36 -5.52 -0.50 13.43
C ILE A 36 -5.30 -2.02 13.52
N HIS A 37 -4.49 -2.48 14.48
CA HIS A 37 -4.24 -3.91 14.70
C HIS A 37 -5.53 -4.71 15.00
N LYS A 38 -6.58 -4.07 15.52
CA LYS A 38 -7.86 -4.76 15.76
C LYS A 38 -8.62 -5.08 14.46
N TYR A 39 -8.26 -4.47 13.33
CA TYR A 39 -9.02 -4.52 12.08
C TYR A 39 -8.43 -5.46 11.00
N ASN A 40 -7.54 -6.39 11.33
CA ASN A 40 -6.92 -7.32 10.34
C ASN A 40 -6.30 -6.63 9.12
N VAL A 41 -5.95 -5.35 9.25
CA VAL A 41 -5.30 -4.55 8.20
C VAL A 41 -3.77 -4.68 8.26
N PHE A 42 -3.22 -5.19 9.37
CA PHE A 42 -1.80 -5.48 9.49
C PHE A 42 -1.46 -6.83 8.85
N GLY A 43 -0.64 -6.84 7.81
CA GLY A 43 -0.30 -8.08 7.11
C GLY A 43 0.57 -7.85 5.88
N SER A 44 0.92 -8.94 5.21
CA SER A 44 1.55 -8.98 3.89
C SER A 44 0.59 -8.61 2.75
N ASP A 45 -0.66 -8.29 3.07
CA ASP A 45 -1.63 -7.83 2.10
C ASP A 45 -1.17 -6.49 1.52
N LEU A 46 -1.04 -6.47 0.20
CA LEU A 46 -0.60 -5.28 -0.51
C LEU A 46 -1.78 -4.32 -0.60
N LEU A 47 -1.78 -3.37 0.33
CA LEU A 47 -2.51 -2.12 0.17
C LEU A 47 -1.78 -1.26 -0.86
N ALA A 48 -2.39 -0.16 -1.27
CA ALA A 48 -1.83 0.79 -2.19
C ALA A 48 -1.91 2.19 -1.61
N VAL A 49 -0.78 2.89 -1.65
CA VAL A 49 -0.68 4.33 -1.35
C VAL A 49 -0.64 5.09 -2.68
N PRO A 50 -1.54 6.07 -2.90
CA PRO A 50 -1.50 6.88 -4.12
C PRO A 50 -0.18 7.62 -4.27
N ALA A 51 0.42 7.63 -5.47
CA ALA A 51 1.64 8.37 -5.74
C ALA A 51 1.54 9.86 -5.37
N GLU A 52 0.39 10.48 -5.65
CA GLU A 52 0.12 11.89 -5.33
C GLU A 52 0.19 12.22 -3.83
N LEU A 53 0.08 11.21 -2.95
CA LEU A 53 0.28 11.39 -1.51
C LEU A 53 1.77 11.45 -1.15
N ILE A 54 2.61 10.78 -1.94
CA ILE A 54 4.03 10.57 -1.69
C ILE A 54 4.87 11.63 -2.42
N ILE A 55 4.49 11.96 -3.65
CA ILE A 55 5.20 12.86 -4.56
C ILE A 55 4.27 14.02 -4.92
N SER A 56 4.58 15.21 -4.41
CA SER A 56 3.82 16.40 -4.73
C SER A 56 4.02 16.79 -6.20
N GLY A 57 2.94 16.82 -6.97
CA GLY A 57 2.93 17.26 -8.37
C GLY A 57 3.13 16.17 -9.42
N ASP A 58 3.17 14.89 -9.03
CA ASP A 58 3.25 13.76 -9.97
C ASP A 58 1.97 12.89 -9.88
N ASP A 59 1.07 13.11 -10.83
CA ASP A 59 -0.18 12.36 -11.00
C ASP A 59 -0.05 11.18 -11.97
N GLN A 60 1.16 10.93 -12.51
CA GLN A 60 1.41 9.88 -13.48
C GLN A 60 2.00 8.61 -12.85
N GLU A 61 2.71 8.76 -11.74
CA GLU A 61 3.31 7.66 -10.97
C GLU A 61 2.28 6.67 -10.39
N TYR A 62 2.71 5.42 -10.22
CA TYR A 62 1.88 4.30 -9.77
C TYR A 62 1.50 4.41 -8.31
N GLU A 63 0.36 3.80 -7.96
CA GLU A 63 0.15 3.42 -6.58
C GLU A 63 1.32 2.56 -6.09
N ARG A 64 1.89 2.97 -4.96
CA ARG A 64 2.97 2.22 -4.35
C ARG A 64 2.35 1.16 -3.45
N PRO A 65 2.55 -0.14 -3.73
CA PRO A 65 2.06 -1.15 -2.83
C PRO A 65 2.68 -0.92 -1.44
N PHE A 66 1.87 -1.07 -0.40
CA PHE A 66 2.20 -0.79 0.97
C PHE A 66 1.76 -1.97 1.83
N SER A 67 2.62 -2.35 2.76
CA SER A 67 2.33 -3.34 3.78
C SER A 67 2.61 -2.73 5.15
N PHE A 68 1.72 -2.98 6.10
CA PHE A 68 2.00 -2.67 7.49
C PHE A 68 3.04 -3.64 8.04
N LEU A 69 3.81 -3.22 9.05
CA LEU A 69 4.78 -4.08 9.73
C LEU A 69 4.09 -5.25 10.43
N ASP A 70 4.19 -6.43 9.85
CA ASP A 70 3.57 -7.65 10.35
C ASP A 70 4.57 -8.79 10.54
N LEU A 71 5.69 -8.80 9.81
CA LEU A 71 6.78 -9.76 10.01
C LEU A 71 7.70 -9.25 11.13
N ASP A 72 7.86 -10.07 12.17
CA ASP A 72 8.75 -9.79 13.28
C ASP A 72 10.15 -9.35 12.82
N GLU A 73 10.64 -9.91 11.70
CA GLU A 73 11.88 -9.54 11.04
C GLU A 73 11.89 -8.10 10.51
N GLY A 74 10.81 -7.62 9.87
CA GLY A 74 10.76 -6.26 9.33
C GLY A 74 10.87 -5.20 10.42
N PHE A 75 10.21 -5.42 11.56
CA PHE A 75 10.33 -4.53 12.72
C PHE A 75 11.70 -4.66 13.39
N VAL A 76 12.23 -5.89 13.53
CA VAL A 76 13.56 -6.13 14.12
C VAL A 76 14.67 -5.53 13.29
N ASN A 77 14.62 -5.63 11.96
CA ASN A 77 15.59 -5.03 11.06
C ASN A 77 15.57 -3.52 11.21
N PHE A 78 14.39 -2.90 11.26
CA PHE A 78 14.29 -1.46 11.52
C PHE A 78 14.92 -1.07 12.86
N GLU A 79 14.56 -1.78 13.92
CA GLU A 79 15.05 -1.49 15.27
C GLU A 79 16.57 -1.68 15.39
N ASN A 80 17.13 -2.68 14.71
CA ASN A 80 18.57 -2.96 14.74
C ASN A 80 19.38 -2.01 13.86
N GLU A 81 18.86 -1.64 12.68
CA GLU A 81 19.63 -0.92 11.66
C GLU A 81 19.45 0.60 11.76
N PHE A 82 18.26 1.09 12.10
CA PHE A 82 17.92 2.52 11.95
C PHE A 82 17.57 3.21 13.27
N ARG A 83 17.26 2.48 14.34
CA ARG A 83 16.71 3.06 15.56
C ARG A 83 17.59 4.14 16.19
N SER A 84 18.91 4.01 16.09
CA SER A 84 19.86 5.01 16.63
C SER A 84 19.78 6.36 15.93
N GLU A 85 19.41 6.36 14.65
CA GLU A 85 19.38 7.57 13.81
C GLU A 85 17.99 8.20 13.75
N VAL A 86 16.94 7.40 13.93
CA VAL A 86 15.56 7.89 13.90
C VAL A 86 15.12 8.31 15.31
N PRO A 87 14.51 9.50 15.51
CA PRO A 87 13.98 9.90 16.82
C PRO A 87 12.88 8.97 17.33
N ILE A 88 12.84 8.72 18.64
CA ILE A 88 11.95 7.72 19.27
C ILE A 88 10.45 7.97 19.03
N ASP A 89 10.06 9.22 18.79
CA ASP A 89 8.68 9.61 18.50
C ASP A 89 8.21 9.18 17.10
N PHE A 90 9.15 8.78 16.24
CA PHE A 90 8.88 8.21 14.92
C PHE A 90 8.87 6.68 15.03
N ILE A 91 7.69 6.14 14.76
CA ILE A 91 7.34 4.75 15.00
C ILE A 91 7.16 4.10 13.64
N PRO A 92 7.88 3.01 13.36
CA PRO A 92 7.80 2.37 12.05
C PRO A 92 6.39 1.76 11.90
N MET A 93 5.77 2.02 10.75
CA MET A 93 4.41 1.59 10.46
C MET A 93 4.36 0.51 9.38
N GLY A 94 5.25 0.58 8.39
CA GLY A 94 5.21 -0.29 7.22
C GLY A 94 6.29 0.05 6.19
N TYR A 95 6.23 -0.66 5.07
CA TYR A 95 7.13 -0.47 3.94
C TYR A 95 6.33 -0.35 2.64
N LEU A 96 6.88 0.39 1.68
CA LEU A 96 6.42 0.33 0.30
C LEU A 96 7.10 -0.88 -0.39
N TYR A 97 6.31 -1.82 -0.90
CA TYR A 97 6.79 -3.05 -1.52
C TYR A 97 7.50 -2.79 -2.85
N GLY A 98 8.57 -3.54 -3.13
CA GLY A 98 9.41 -3.34 -4.32
C GLY A 98 10.21 -2.03 -4.29
N ALA A 99 10.25 -1.38 -3.12
CA ALA A 99 10.89 -0.11 -2.89
C ALA A 99 11.75 -0.22 -1.61
N SER A 100 12.72 0.69 -1.44
CA SER A 100 13.53 0.77 -0.22
C SER A 100 12.99 1.85 0.72
N GLU A 101 11.67 2.04 0.75
CA GLU A 101 11.01 3.12 1.46
C GLU A 101 10.33 2.63 2.73
N ILE A 102 10.61 3.31 3.84
CA ILE A 102 10.02 3.06 5.15
C ILE A 102 8.98 4.13 5.44
N VAL A 103 7.81 3.71 5.90
CA VAL A 103 6.72 4.59 6.34
C VAL A 103 6.77 4.70 7.86
N LEU A 104 7.03 5.91 8.37
CA LEU A 104 7.07 6.22 9.79
C LEU A 104 5.89 7.10 10.21
N TYR A 105 5.31 6.80 11.36
CA TYR A 105 4.32 7.62 12.04
C TYR A 105 4.98 8.47 13.12
N ASN A 106 4.78 9.79 13.08
CA ASN A 106 5.22 10.70 14.12
C ASN A 106 4.12 10.88 15.17
N ASN A 107 4.38 10.38 16.38
CA ASN A 107 3.42 10.36 17.48
C ASN A 107 3.18 11.74 18.11
N LEU A 108 4.07 12.72 17.89
CA LEU A 108 3.92 14.07 18.48
C LEU A 108 2.88 14.92 17.76
N ASN A 109 2.80 14.80 16.44
CA ASN A 109 2.00 15.68 15.58
C ASN A 109 1.03 14.92 14.67
N ASN A 110 0.98 13.58 14.74
CA ASN A 110 0.14 12.73 13.91
C ASN A 110 0.42 12.86 12.40
N SER A 111 1.67 12.99 12.00
CA SER A 111 2.07 12.96 10.58
C SER A 111 2.66 11.62 10.15
N ILE A 112 2.63 11.39 8.84
CA ILE A 112 3.32 10.31 8.17
C ILE A 112 4.53 10.87 7.43
N HIS A 113 5.63 10.14 7.49
CA HIS A 113 6.87 10.45 6.81
C HIS A 113 7.33 9.20 6.05
N ILE A 114 7.73 9.40 4.80
CA ILE A 114 8.23 8.32 3.94
C ILE A 114 9.69 8.62 3.57
N PHE A 115 10.58 7.73 3.99
CA PHE A 115 12.03 7.85 3.81
C PHE A 115 12.50 6.74 2.90
N HIS A 116 13.41 7.05 1.97
CA HIS A 116 14.21 5.99 1.38
C HIS A 116 15.28 5.58 2.41
N VAL A 117 15.63 4.29 2.52
CA VAL A 117 16.64 3.78 3.47
C VAL A 117 17.96 4.53 3.31
N SER A 118 18.35 4.89 2.08
CA SER A 118 19.55 5.69 1.81
C SER A 118 19.48 7.12 2.35
N ASP A 119 18.29 7.67 2.60
CA ASP A 119 18.17 9.00 3.20
C ASP A 119 18.57 8.98 4.68
N ILE A 120 18.49 7.82 5.36
CA ILE A 120 18.83 7.68 6.79
C ILE A 120 20.33 7.90 7.02
N VAL A 121 21.18 7.49 6.06
CA VAL A 121 22.63 7.68 6.15
C VAL A 121 23.09 9.08 5.75
N ASP A 122 22.24 9.86 5.08
CA ASP A 122 22.49 11.27 4.71
C ASP A 122 21.83 12.18 5.74
N GLN A 123 22.62 12.70 6.69
CA GLN A 123 22.11 13.49 7.81
C GLN A 123 21.31 14.73 7.38
N ASP A 124 21.68 15.38 6.26
CA ASP A 124 20.98 16.57 5.78
C ASP A 124 19.61 16.18 5.19
N ARG A 125 19.56 15.10 4.41
CA ARG A 125 18.30 14.55 3.90
C ARG A 125 17.41 14.01 5.00
N MET A 126 17.99 13.29 5.97
CA MET A 126 17.27 12.75 7.11
C MET A 126 16.61 13.88 7.90
N LYS A 127 17.37 14.93 8.23
CA LYS A 127 16.83 16.10 8.90
C LYS A 127 15.71 16.76 8.10
N TYR A 128 15.91 16.97 6.81
CA TYR A 128 14.88 17.53 5.94
C TYR A 128 13.59 16.68 5.97
N LYS A 129 13.71 15.36 5.85
CA LYS A 129 12.55 14.45 5.86
C LYS A 129 11.86 14.39 7.22
N LEU A 130 12.59 14.52 8.33
CA LEU A 130 12.01 14.60 9.68
C LEU A 130 11.22 15.90 9.88
N ASP A 131 11.71 17.01 9.33
CA ASP A 131 11.07 18.33 9.44
C ASP A 131 9.88 18.51 8.48
N ASN A 132 9.83 17.73 7.39
CA ASN A 132 8.84 17.87 6.32
C ASN A 132 7.97 16.60 6.23
N PRO A 133 6.78 16.60 6.83
CA PRO A 133 5.87 15.46 6.74
C PRO A 133 5.39 15.24 5.31
N THR A 134 5.22 13.98 4.94
CA THR A 134 4.61 13.59 3.66
C THR A 134 3.13 13.95 3.66
N CYS A 135 2.41 13.58 4.72
CA CYS A 135 1.00 13.93 4.91
C CYS A 135 0.58 13.77 6.37
N THR A 136 -0.67 14.10 6.70
CA THR A 136 -1.23 13.76 8.00
C THR A 136 -1.55 12.26 8.07
N PHE A 137 -1.52 11.67 9.25
CA PHE A 137 -1.96 10.29 9.46
C PHE A 137 -3.40 10.06 8.99
N LYS A 138 -4.27 11.04 9.21
CA LYS A 138 -5.66 10.97 8.75
C LYS A 138 -5.74 10.89 7.22
N ASP A 139 -4.98 11.72 6.52
CA ASP A 139 -4.97 11.73 5.06
C ASP A 139 -4.41 10.42 4.51
N PHE A 140 -3.33 9.90 5.11
CA PHE A 140 -2.78 8.59 4.78
C PHE A 140 -3.82 7.48 4.88
N ILE A 141 -4.46 7.34 6.04
CA ILE A 141 -5.48 6.31 6.27
C ILE A 141 -6.69 6.47 5.34
N SER A 142 -7.08 7.71 5.00
CA SER A 142 -8.20 7.93 4.07
C SER A 142 -7.89 7.59 2.62
N GLN A 143 -6.61 7.39 2.30
CA GLN A 143 -6.12 7.22 0.93
C GLN A 143 -5.57 5.83 0.64
N ILE A 144 -5.12 5.10 1.68
CA ILE A 144 -4.82 3.69 1.53
C ILE A 144 -6.06 2.94 1.05
N ARG A 145 -5.84 2.03 0.11
CA ARG A 145 -6.87 1.18 -0.46
C ARG A 145 -6.28 -0.19 -0.74
N LEU A 146 -7.12 -1.15 -1.05
CA LEU A 146 -6.65 -2.40 -1.61
C LEU A 146 -5.87 -2.12 -2.90
N GLN A 147 -4.73 -2.78 -3.11
CA GLN A 147 -4.06 -2.72 -4.40
C GLN A 147 -4.94 -3.39 -5.46
N THR A 148 -5.08 -2.76 -6.62
CA THR A 148 -6.02 -3.15 -7.69
C THR A 148 -5.33 -3.17 -9.05
N VAL A 149 -4.20 -3.88 -9.11
CA VAL A 149 -3.41 -4.03 -10.33
C VAL A 149 -3.44 -5.47 -10.81
N THR A 150 -3.82 -5.67 -12.07
CA THR A 150 -3.80 -6.98 -12.73
C THR A 150 -2.78 -6.94 -13.86
N CYS A 151 -1.80 -7.83 -13.80
CA CYS A 151 -0.80 -8.05 -14.84
C CYS A 151 -1.16 -9.32 -15.60
N LEU A 152 -1.40 -9.19 -16.90
CA LEU A 152 -1.64 -10.31 -17.80
C LEU A 152 -0.49 -10.46 -18.80
N LEU A 153 -0.15 -11.69 -19.16
CA LEU A 153 0.84 -11.99 -20.20
C LEU A 153 0.28 -13.00 -21.20
N HIS A 154 0.66 -12.85 -22.46
CA HIS A 154 0.32 -13.85 -23.47
C HIS A 154 1.19 -15.11 -23.26
N PRO A 155 0.60 -16.32 -23.16
CA PRO A 155 1.32 -17.53 -22.74
C PRO A 155 2.41 -18.00 -23.72
N LYS A 156 2.36 -17.54 -24.97
CA LYS A 156 3.31 -17.91 -26.03
C LYS A 156 4.16 -16.75 -26.53
N ASP A 157 3.91 -15.53 -26.04
CA ASP A 157 4.58 -14.32 -26.50
C ASP A 157 4.70 -13.33 -25.34
N TYR A 158 5.70 -13.53 -24.49
CA TYR A 158 5.92 -12.70 -23.30
C TYR A 158 6.24 -11.23 -23.60
N SER A 159 6.43 -10.86 -24.88
CA SER A 159 6.51 -9.44 -25.28
C SER A 159 5.14 -8.76 -25.29
N LYS A 160 4.07 -9.55 -25.28
CA LYS A 160 2.68 -9.09 -25.11
C LYS A 160 2.29 -9.24 -23.65
N ALA A 161 2.24 -8.11 -22.97
CA ALA A 161 1.74 -8.00 -21.61
C ALA A 161 0.71 -6.88 -21.57
N THR A 162 -0.21 -6.98 -20.62
CA THR A 162 -1.21 -5.97 -20.36
C THR A 162 -1.30 -5.71 -18.87
N LEU A 163 -1.25 -4.44 -18.49
CA LEU A 163 -1.42 -3.98 -17.12
C LEU A 163 -2.76 -3.24 -17.00
N ILE A 164 -3.62 -3.67 -16.09
CA ILE A 164 -4.87 -2.99 -15.77
C ILE A 164 -4.83 -2.54 -14.32
N GLU A 165 -5.01 -1.24 -14.08
CA GLU A 165 -4.94 -0.64 -12.75
C GLU A 165 -6.17 0.20 -12.47
N LEU A 166 -6.78 0.03 -11.29
CA LEU A 166 -7.85 0.90 -10.80
C LEU A 166 -7.27 1.92 -9.81
N ARG A 167 -7.06 3.15 -10.27
CA ARG A 167 -6.59 4.27 -9.44
C ARG A 167 -7.71 5.13 -8.91
N LYS A 168 -8.03 4.98 -7.63
CA LYS A 168 -9.23 5.60 -7.01
C LYS A 168 -10.48 5.21 -7.81
N ASN A 169 -11.00 6.14 -8.61
CA ASN A 169 -12.17 5.97 -9.47
C ASN A 169 -11.80 6.11 -10.96
N LYS A 170 -10.57 5.76 -11.33
CA LYS A 170 -10.03 5.85 -12.69
C LYS A 170 -9.42 4.51 -13.09
N ILE A 171 -9.65 4.05 -14.31
CA ILE A 171 -9.03 2.81 -14.82
C ILE A 171 -7.96 3.18 -15.84
N TYR A 172 -6.82 2.51 -15.73
CA TYR A 172 -5.71 2.61 -16.65
C TYR A 172 -5.44 1.25 -17.28
N LEU A 173 -5.11 1.25 -18.57
CA LEU A 173 -4.66 0.09 -19.33
C LEU A 173 -3.32 0.44 -19.97
N ASP A 174 -2.26 -0.29 -19.64
CA ASP A 174 -0.92 -0.02 -20.16
C ASP A 174 -0.53 1.46 -20.04
N TYR A 175 -0.89 2.05 -18.90
CA TYR A 175 -0.67 3.46 -18.55
C TYR A 175 -1.57 4.48 -19.25
N GLU A 176 -2.41 4.04 -20.18
CA GLU A 176 -3.40 4.89 -20.83
C GLU A 176 -4.68 4.98 -20.00
N PHE A 177 -5.14 6.21 -19.78
CA PHE A 177 -6.41 6.47 -19.11
C PHE A 177 -7.58 5.96 -19.96
N LEU A 178 -8.39 5.08 -19.39
CA LEU A 178 -9.57 4.52 -20.07
C LEU A 178 -10.89 5.14 -19.62
N ALA A 179 -11.11 5.25 -18.31
CA ALA A 179 -12.41 5.61 -17.76
C ALA A 179 -12.28 6.26 -16.38
N SER A 180 -13.25 7.11 -16.02
CA SER A 180 -13.39 7.64 -14.65
C SER A 180 -14.84 7.82 -14.24
N LYS A 181 -15.11 7.78 -12.93
CA LYS A 181 -16.39 8.23 -12.30
C LYS A 181 -17.66 7.54 -12.85
N SER A 182 -17.68 6.22 -12.94
CA SER A 182 -18.96 5.46 -13.01
C SER A 182 -19.43 5.09 -11.61
N GLU A 183 -20.74 4.87 -11.43
CA GLU A 183 -21.29 4.31 -10.18
C GLU A 183 -20.75 2.90 -9.89
N ASP A 184 -20.23 2.22 -10.92
CA ASP A 184 -19.68 0.87 -10.83
C ASP A 184 -18.31 0.75 -11.52
N ILE A 185 -17.31 1.49 -11.02
CA ILE A 185 -15.96 1.46 -11.59
C ILE A 185 -15.29 0.08 -11.41
N TRP A 186 -15.74 -0.69 -10.43
CA TRP A 186 -15.25 -2.04 -10.16
C TRP A 186 -15.69 -3.04 -11.22
N GLU A 187 -16.96 -3.05 -11.63
CA GLU A 187 -17.38 -3.92 -12.73
C GLU A 187 -16.70 -3.51 -14.04
N VAL A 188 -16.50 -2.22 -14.30
CA VAL A 188 -15.75 -1.78 -15.49
C VAL A 188 -14.30 -2.32 -15.45
N TYR A 189 -13.66 -2.31 -14.28
CA TYR A 189 -12.30 -2.87 -14.10
C TYR A 189 -12.28 -4.39 -14.36
N LEU A 190 -13.23 -5.12 -13.78
CA LEU A 190 -13.32 -6.57 -13.92
C LEU A 190 -13.64 -6.97 -15.36
N ASP A 191 -14.52 -6.24 -16.04
CA ASP A 191 -14.85 -6.48 -17.45
C ASP A 191 -13.65 -6.28 -18.37
N LYS A 192 -12.78 -5.30 -18.07
CA LYS A 192 -11.52 -5.14 -18.79
C LYS A 192 -10.58 -6.32 -18.58
N CYS A 193 -10.48 -6.82 -17.35
CA CYS A 193 -9.69 -8.02 -17.06
C CYS A 193 -10.26 -9.25 -17.79
N ARG A 194 -11.58 -9.47 -17.73
CA ARG A 194 -12.28 -10.55 -18.44
C ARG A 194 -12.07 -10.49 -19.94
N SER A 195 -12.10 -9.28 -20.54
CA SER A 195 -11.85 -9.09 -21.97
C SER A 195 -10.44 -9.53 -22.36
N GLN A 196 -9.41 -9.15 -21.60
CA GLN A 196 -8.02 -9.56 -21.91
C GLN A 196 -7.84 -11.08 -21.78
N ILE A 197 -8.49 -11.70 -20.80
CA ILE A 197 -8.49 -13.16 -20.63
C ILE A 197 -9.19 -13.86 -21.80
N ALA A 198 -10.34 -13.32 -22.25
CA ALA A 198 -11.05 -13.83 -23.42
C ALA A 198 -10.22 -13.73 -24.71
N ASP A 199 -9.34 -12.73 -24.80
CA ASP A 199 -8.39 -12.54 -25.90
C ASP A 199 -7.15 -13.46 -25.80
N GLY A 200 -7.09 -14.35 -24.79
CA GLY A 200 -6.07 -15.38 -24.65
C GLY A 200 -4.89 -14.99 -23.75
N MET A 201 -5.01 -13.92 -22.97
CA MET A 201 -4.00 -13.53 -21.97
C MET A 201 -4.19 -14.35 -20.67
N GLU A 202 -3.09 -14.65 -19.99
CA GLU A 202 -3.10 -15.32 -18.67
C GLU A 202 -2.77 -14.32 -17.56
N ILE A 203 -3.48 -14.42 -16.43
CA ILE A 203 -3.18 -13.62 -15.24
C ILE A 203 -1.84 -14.10 -14.65
N HIS A 204 -0.86 -13.22 -14.62
CA HIS A 204 0.43 -13.47 -13.98
C HIS A 204 0.50 -12.89 -12.57
N TYR A 205 -0.18 -11.77 -12.35
CA TYR A 205 -0.39 -11.17 -11.04
C TYR A 205 -1.77 -10.55 -10.97
N ALA A 206 -2.49 -10.80 -9.89
CA ALA A 206 -3.66 -10.04 -9.50
C ALA A 206 -3.87 -10.18 -7.98
N PRO A 207 -4.42 -9.17 -7.32
CA PRO A 207 -4.95 -9.30 -5.97
C PRO A 207 -5.93 -10.49 -5.87
N GLN A 208 -5.90 -11.21 -4.77
CA GLN A 208 -6.69 -12.44 -4.62
C GLN A 208 -8.21 -12.20 -4.75
N ASN A 209 -8.71 -11.05 -4.27
CA ASN A 209 -10.11 -10.67 -4.44
C ASN A 209 -10.49 -10.50 -5.93
N VAL A 210 -9.60 -9.95 -6.75
CA VAL A 210 -9.78 -9.83 -8.19
C VAL A 210 -9.80 -11.21 -8.81
N ILE A 211 -8.88 -12.10 -8.43
CA ILE A 211 -8.84 -13.50 -8.93
C ILE A 211 -10.18 -14.20 -8.66
N GLN A 212 -10.68 -14.15 -7.43
CA GLN A 212 -11.97 -14.78 -7.09
C GLN A 212 -13.13 -14.23 -7.92
N LYS A 213 -13.22 -12.91 -8.09
CA LYS A 213 -14.29 -12.27 -8.88
C LYS A 213 -14.20 -12.56 -10.38
N LEU A 214 -13.01 -12.87 -10.89
CA LEU A 214 -12.80 -13.28 -12.29
C LEU A 214 -13.12 -14.77 -12.52
N GLN A 215 -13.22 -15.57 -11.46
CA GLN A 215 -13.55 -17.00 -11.50
C GLN A 215 -15.05 -17.30 -11.31
N GLN A 216 -15.84 -16.30 -10.91
CA GLN A 216 -17.30 -16.35 -10.79
C GLN A 216 -17.97 -16.01 -12.12
#